data_AF-A0A6G7Y609-F1
#
_entry.id   AF-A0A6G7Y609-F1
#
_cell.length_a   1.000
_cell.length_b   1.000
_cell.length_c   1.000
_cell.angle_alpha   90.00
_cell.angle_beta   90.00
_cell.angle_gamma   90.00
#
_symmetry.space_group_name_H-M   'P 1'
#
loop_
_entity.id
_entity.type
_entity.pdbx_description
1 polymer ?
#
loop_
_entity_poly.entity_id
_entity_poly.type
_entity_poly.pdbx_seq_one_letter_code
_entity_poly.pdbx_strand_id
1 'polypeptide(L)'
;MVEIGWTAHRSDDPDASKPHCGDLWTLTWDGSTLAHVMVSAVKPDHVLAWPVTMPGQASFRPGIILDSPLGCQVTAWPTRETGIGNHLLGQRLGGLLPAATVRSISWALDEDEDPEEVQWDEDWGSEDDEEAFAAHWTELCFHTGRTDDDECFLSETKARAVGGRATVLATVLELDPEETRSAWLGERPLTPEQVLALAKALDAEPAELLGPDPAYGLWLRLAEPIFKKRVVETATEAGLTETQVRLFASRDAYVLAARDDGSARTQQKLLDALRRIASTGSAS
;
A
#
# COMPACT_ATOMS: atom_id res chain seq x y z
N MET A 1 -30.24 -8.38 7.15
CA MET A 1 -29.37 -7.44 6.44
C MET A 1 -29.69 -6.06 7.01
N VAL A 2 -28.94 -5.63 8.02
CA VAL A 2 -29.13 -4.33 8.66
C VAL A 2 -27.90 -3.52 8.30
N GLU A 3 -28.04 -2.59 7.34
CA GLU A 3 -27.05 -1.56 7.12
C GLU A 3 -27.10 -0.59 8.30
N ILE A 4 -26.11 -0.68 9.18
CA ILE A 4 -25.90 0.34 10.20
C ILE A 4 -25.05 1.43 9.56
N GLY A 5 -25.69 2.53 9.17
CA GLY A 5 -25.03 3.72 8.66
C GLY A 5 -24.29 4.45 9.78
N TRP A 6 -22.98 4.19 9.90
CA TRP A 6 -22.12 4.89 10.85
C TRP A 6 -21.65 6.21 10.25
N THR A 7 -22.12 7.33 10.81
CA THR A 7 -21.54 8.65 10.52
C THR A 7 -20.37 8.85 11.47
N ALA A 8 -19.17 8.48 11.03
CA ALA A 8 -17.94 8.75 11.77
C ALA A 8 -17.75 10.27 11.96
N HIS A 9 -17.51 10.70 13.19
CA HIS A 9 -17.17 12.08 13.50
C HIS A 9 -15.85 12.43 12.77
N ARG A 10 -15.95 13.32 11.79
CA ARG A 10 -14.85 13.77 10.94
C ARG A 10 -13.94 14.66 11.78
N SER A 11 -12.75 14.17 12.12
CA SER A 11 -11.67 14.96 12.73
C SER A 11 -10.74 15.43 11.61
N ASP A 12 -10.77 16.72 11.29
CA ASP A 12 -9.83 17.40 10.37
C ASP A 12 -8.47 17.68 11.06
N ASP A 13 -7.96 16.72 11.84
CA ASP A 13 -6.63 16.80 12.45
C ASP A 13 -5.57 16.38 11.40
N PRO A 14 -4.60 17.22 11.04
CA PRO A 14 -3.53 16.85 10.12
C PRO A 14 -2.71 15.63 10.59
N ASP A 15 -2.67 15.36 11.91
CA ASP A 15 -2.02 14.15 12.46
C ASP A 15 -2.91 12.90 12.40
N ALA A 16 -4.21 13.02 12.07
CA ALA A 16 -5.12 11.87 11.92
C ALA A 16 -4.74 10.95 10.74
N SER A 17 -3.86 11.41 9.85
CA SER A 17 -3.37 10.63 8.70
C SER A 17 -2.13 9.79 9.02
N LYS A 18 -1.49 9.98 10.18
CA LYS A 18 -0.35 9.17 10.60
C LYS A 18 -0.79 8.08 11.56
N PRO A 19 -0.46 6.81 11.31
CA PRO A 19 -0.77 5.75 12.25
C PRO A 19 0.10 5.89 13.49
N HIS A 20 -0.50 5.71 14.66
CA HIS A 20 0.20 5.58 15.93
C HIS A 20 -0.11 4.22 16.57
N CYS A 21 0.84 3.69 17.34
CA CYS A 21 0.62 2.51 18.16
C CYS A 21 -0.60 2.70 19.06
N GLY A 22 -1.53 1.75 19.02
CA GLY A 22 -2.80 1.76 19.72
C GLY A 22 -3.98 2.33 18.92
N ASP A 23 -3.76 2.90 17.74
CA ASP A 23 -4.85 3.42 16.91
C ASP A 23 -5.65 2.30 16.25
N LEU A 24 -6.98 2.44 16.24
CA LEU A 24 -7.91 1.63 15.45
C LEU A 24 -8.09 2.25 14.06
N TRP A 25 -7.93 1.43 13.03
CA TRP A 25 -8.03 1.82 11.62
C TRP A 25 -8.93 0.88 10.83
N THR A 26 -9.65 1.43 9.86
CA THR A 26 -10.28 0.65 8.80
C THR A 26 -9.27 0.38 7.69
N LEU A 27 -9.23 -0.87 7.20
CA LEU A 27 -8.52 -1.25 5.99
C LEU A 27 -9.47 -1.15 4.79
N THR A 28 -9.05 -0.46 3.74
CA THR A 28 -9.86 -0.26 2.53
C THR A 28 -9.05 -0.44 1.25
N TRP A 29 -9.72 -0.89 0.20
CA TRP A 29 -9.17 -0.94 -1.15
C TRP A 29 -10.29 -0.83 -2.18
N ASP A 30 -10.09 -0.05 -3.24
CA ASP A 30 -11.06 0.19 -4.32
C ASP A 30 -12.45 0.59 -3.80
N GLY A 31 -12.46 1.45 -2.77
CA GLY A 31 -13.68 1.95 -2.12
C GLY A 31 -14.39 0.93 -1.22
N SER A 32 -13.90 -0.30 -1.13
CA SER A 32 -14.46 -1.34 -0.26
C SER A 32 -13.73 -1.39 1.08
N THR A 33 -14.48 -1.58 2.16
CA THR A 33 -13.90 -1.92 3.47
C THR A 33 -13.54 -3.39 3.50
N LEU A 34 -12.27 -3.67 3.82
CA LEU A 34 -11.72 -5.02 3.87
C LEU A 34 -11.75 -5.58 5.30
N ALA A 35 -11.26 -4.82 6.28
CA ALA A 35 -11.14 -5.25 7.67
C ALA A 35 -10.91 -4.07 8.62
N HIS A 36 -10.74 -4.35 9.92
CA HIS A 36 -10.32 -3.39 10.93
C HIS A 36 -9.07 -3.91 11.64
N VAL A 37 -8.17 -3.00 12.00
CA VAL A 37 -6.94 -3.33 12.72
C VAL A 37 -6.65 -2.33 13.82
N MET A 38 -6.00 -2.80 14.88
CA MET A 38 -5.30 -1.92 15.81
C MET A 38 -3.80 -1.94 15.49
N VAL A 39 -3.20 -0.78 15.32
CA VAL A 39 -1.76 -0.66 15.06
C VAL A 39 -0.98 -1.05 16.31
N SER A 40 -0.14 -2.08 16.23
CA SER A 40 0.75 -2.48 17.33
C SER A 40 2.13 -1.82 17.20
N ALA A 41 2.62 -1.61 15.98
CA ALA A 41 3.84 -0.85 15.71
C ALA A 41 3.80 -0.18 14.32
N VAL A 42 4.57 0.90 14.16
CA VAL A 42 4.68 1.64 12.90
C VAL A 42 6.04 1.41 12.28
N LYS A 43 6.08 1.01 11.01
CA LYS A 43 7.29 0.90 10.18
C LYS A 43 7.20 1.91 9.01
N PRO A 44 8.26 2.14 8.24
CA PRO A 44 8.25 3.15 7.17
C PRO A 44 7.20 2.93 6.08
N ASP A 45 6.97 1.69 5.66
CA ASP A 45 6.13 1.28 4.51
C ASP A 45 4.91 0.43 4.89
N HIS A 46 4.86 -0.05 6.13
CA HIS A 46 3.76 -0.84 6.67
C HIS A 46 3.59 -0.59 8.18
N VAL A 47 2.50 -1.11 8.74
CA VAL A 47 2.31 -1.22 10.19
C VAL A 47 2.32 -2.69 10.60
N LEU A 48 2.77 -2.97 11.81
CA LEU A 48 2.36 -4.20 12.49
C LEU A 48 1.00 -3.93 13.13
N ALA A 49 0.07 -4.83 12.94
CA ALA A 49 -1.31 -4.63 13.35
C ALA A 49 -1.91 -5.91 13.94
N TRP A 50 -2.68 -5.75 15.00
CA TRP A 50 -3.56 -6.80 15.49
C TRP A 50 -4.88 -6.72 14.71
N PRO A 51 -5.35 -7.83 14.14
CA PRO A 51 -6.71 -7.93 13.65
C PRO A 51 -7.73 -7.43 14.67
N VAL A 52 -8.79 -6.80 14.20
CA VAL A 52 -9.93 -6.39 15.02
C VAL A 52 -11.22 -6.83 14.35
N THR A 53 -12.06 -7.57 15.08
CA THR A 53 -13.42 -7.93 14.66
C THR A 53 -14.44 -7.04 15.37
N MET A 54 -15.43 -6.59 14.61
CA MET A 54 -16.52 -5.72 15.04
C MET A 54 -17.69 -6.55 15.62
N PRO A 55 -18.62 -5.93 16.38
CA PRO A 55 -19.82 -6.62 16.86
C PRO A 55 -20.56 -7.38 15.76
N GLY A 56 -20.86 -8.65 16.02
CA GLY A 56 -21.58 -9.52 15.09
C GLY A 56 -20.70 -10.23 14.06
N GLN A 57 -19.39 -10.00 14.05
CA GLN A 57 -18.42 -10.85 13.36
C GLN A 57 -18.00 -12.00 14.29
N ALA A 58 -17.49 -13.09 13.71
CA ALA A 58 -16.97 -14.20 14.50
C ALA A 58 -15.84 -13.72 15.43
N SER A 59 -15.93 -14.09 16.70
CA SER A 59 -14.89 -13.89 17.70
C SER A 59 -14.73 -15.15 18.55
N PHE A 60 -13.49 -15.43 18.94
CA PHE A 60 -13.12 -16.61 19.71
C PHE A 60 -11.78 -16.35 20.41
N ARG A 61 -11.31 -17.30 21.23
CA ARG A 61 -10.04 -17.24 21.95
C ARG A 61 -8.88 -17.48 20.98
N PRO A 62 -7.74 -16.81 21.15
CA PRO A 62 -7.40 -15.88 22.22
C PRO A 62 -7.65 -14.41 21.80
N GLY A 63 -8.86 -14.07 21.37
CA GLY A 63 -9.27 -12.68 21.16
C GLY A 63 -9.45 -11.94 22.48
N ILE A 64 -9.06 -10.66 22.50
CA ILE A 64 -9.21 -9.74 23.62
C ILE A 64 -10.40 -8.81 23.36
N ILE A 65 -11.35 -8.73 24.28
CA ILE A 65 -12.49 -7.82 24.23
C ILE A 65 -12.08 -6.45 24.77
N LEU A 66 -12.31 -5.39 23.98
CA LEU A 66 -11.93 -4.01 24.29
C LEU A 66 -13.10 -3.05 24.04
N ASP A 67 -13.25 -2.05 24.91
CA ASP A 67 -14.14 -0.92 24.65
C ASP A 67 -13.53 -0.01 23.58
N SER A 68 -14.24 0.18 22.47
CA SER A 68 -13.75 0.99 21.36
C SER A 68 -14.20 2.45 21.43
N PRO A 69 -13.47 3.37 20.78
CA PRO A 69 -13.90 4.77 20.63
C PRO A 69 -15.21 4.93 19.84
N LEU A 70 -15.75 3.86 19.25
CA LEU A 70 -17.01 3.84 18.52
C LEU A 70 -18.23 3.61 19.44
N GLY A 71 -18.02 3.40 20.74
CA GLY A 71 -19.10 3.14 21.70
C GLY A 71 -19.63 1.71 21.69
N CYS A 72 -18.86 0.77 21.14
CA CYS A 72 -19.14 -0.67 21.16
C CYS A 72 -17.90 -1.46 21.55
N GLN A 73 -18.10 -2.70 21.99
CA GLN A 73 -16.99 -3.64 22.24
C GLN A 73 -16.49 -4.22 20.92
N VAL A 74 -15.17 -4.39 20.80
CA VAL A 74 -14.50 -5.03 19.67
C VAL A 74 -13.58 -6.12 20.18
N THR A 75 -13.26 -7.09 19.33
CA THR A 75 -12.30 -8.15 19.69
C THR A 75 -11.00 -7.96 18.91
N ALA A 76 -9.88 -7.78 19.62
CA ALA A 76 -8.54 -7.62 19.07
C ALA A 76 -7.72 -8.91 19.23
N TRP A 77 -6.84 -9.20 18.26
CA TRP A 77 -6.14 -10.49 18.19
C TRP A 77 -4.62 -10.33 18.21
N PRO A 78 -4.02 -10.14 19.40
CA PRO A 78 -2.58 -9.90 19.50
C PRO A 78 -1.72 -11.10 19.05
N THR A 79 -2.22 -12.32 19.19
CA THR A 79 -1.53 -13.56 18.76
C THR A 79 -1.52 -13.75 17.24
N ARG A 80 -2.23 -12.90 16.50
CA ARG A 80 -2.30 -12.91 15.03
C ARG A 80 -1.78 -11.61 14.44
N GLU A 81 -0.78 -11.00 15.09
CA GLU A 81 -0.11 -9.81 14.60
C GLU A 81 0.39 -10.03 13.16
N THR A 82 0.10 -9.07 12.28
CA THR A 82 0.45 -9.17 10.87
C THR A 82 0.95 -7.83 10.33
N GLY A 83 1.79 -7.90 9.29
CA GLY A 83 2.27 -6.73 8.56
C GLY A 83 1.21 -6.26 7.58
N ILE A 84 0.77 -5.02 7.70
CA ILE A 84 -0.23 -4.41 6.82
C ILE A 84 0.40 -3.23 6.09
N GLY A 85 0.45 -3.30 4.76
CA GLY A 85 0.96 -2.20 3.93
C GLY A 85 0.17 -0.91 4.13
N ASN A 86 0.87 0.22 4.18
CA ASN A 86 0.25 1.53 4.45
C ASN A 86 -0.85 1.89 3.44
N HIS A 87 -0.80 1.35 2.21
CA HIS A 87 -1.77 1.62 1.15
C HIS A 87 -3.19 1.11 1.47
N LEU A 88 -3.32 0.15 2.40
CA LEU A 88 -4.59 -0.36 2.88
C LEU A 88 -5.21 0.52 3.96
N LEU A 89 -4.44 1.36 4.66
CA LEU A 89 -4.97 2.20 5.75
C LEU A 89 -5.94 3.25 5.19
N GLY A 90 -7.21 3.10 5.53
CA GLY A 90 -8.33 3.93 5.08
C GLY A 90 -8.55 5.13 5.99
N GLN A 91 -9.26 4.88 7.09
CA GLN A 91 -9.66 5.91 8.05
C GLN A 91 -9.27 5.49 9.47
N ARG A 92 -8.71 6.45 10.22
CA ARG A 92 -8.52 6.33 11.67
C ARG A 92 -9.86 6.47 12.39
N LEU A 93 -10.18 5.50 13.22
CA LEU A 93 -11.42 5.44 14.01
C LEU A 93 -11.24 5.93 15.45
N GLY A 94 -9.99 6.03 15.91
CA GLY A 94 -9.63 6.58 17.22
C GLY A 94 -8.50 5.77 17.88
N GLY A 95 -8.15 6.10 19.12
CA GLY A 95 -7.23 5.28 19.93
C GLY A 95 -8.01 4.17 20.64
N LEU A 96 -7.57 2.92 20.48
CA LEU A 96 -8.14 1.75 21.16
C LEU A 96 -7.39 1.43 22.45
N LEU A 97 -6.05 1.42 22.40
CA LEU A 97 -5.20 1.19 23.59
C LEU A 97 -4.07 2.22 23.68
N PRO A 98 -3.60 2.56 24.88
CA PRO A 98 -2.34 3.29 25.02
C PRO A 98 -1.16 2.44 24.54
N ALA A 99 -0.17 3.07 23.90
CA ALA A 99 1.02 2.37 23.39
C ALA A 99 1.82 1.61 24.47
N ALA A 100 1.75 2.05 25.74
CA ALA A 100 2.36 1.32 26.85
C ALA A 100 1.66 -0.02 27.13
N THR A 101 0.32 -0.03 27.08
CA THR A 101 -0.50 -1.24 27.25
C THR A 101 -0.27 -2.22 26.11
N VAL A 102 -0.23 -1.74 24.86
CA VAL A 102 0.10 -2.58 23.70
C VAL A 102 1.44 -3.29 23.90
N ARG A 103 2.49 -2.55 24.28
CA ARG A 103 3.81 -3.14 24.55
C ARG A 103 3.80 -4.15 25.69
N SER A 104 3.03 -3.88 26.76
CA SER A 104 2.92 -4.78 27.90
C SER A 104 2.28 -6.11 27.50
N ILE A 105 1.21 -6.06 26.68
CA ILE A 105 0.53 -7.25 26.18
C ILE A 105 1.45 -8.03 25.24
N SER A 106 2.11 -7.36 24.28
CA SER A 106 3.07 -8.01 23.39
C SER A 106 4.19 -8.72 24.16
N TRP A 107 4.74 -8.05 25.18
CA TRP A 107 5.80 -8.63 26.01
C TRP A 107 5.32 -9.88 26.76
N ALA A 108 4.16 -9.81 27.41
CA ALA A 108 3.60 -10.97 28.13
C ALA A 108 3.42 -12.17 27.19
N LEU A 109 2.86 -11.95 26.00
CA LEU A 109 2.66 -13.00 25.01
C LEU A 109 3.99 -13.59 24.49
N ASP A 110 5.01 -12.76 24.29
CA ASP A 110 6.35 -13.22 23.89
C ASP A 110 7.03 -14.08 24.97
N GLU A 111 6.68 -13.88 26.24
CA GLU A 111 7.17 -14.66 27.39
C GLU A 111 6.26 -15.84 27.78
N ASP A 112 5.24 -16.17 26.96
CA ASP A 112 4.19 -17.16 27.25
C ASP A 112 3.45 -16.88 28.58
N GLU A 113 3.36 -15.60 28.98
CA GLU A 113 2.63 -15.12 30.15
C GLU A 113 1.23 -14.58 29.76
N ASP A 114 0.26 -14.75 30.66
CA ASP A 114 -1.06 -14.13 30.49
C ASP A 114 -0.97 -12.63 30.80
N PRO A 115 -1.26 -11.73 29.83
CA PRO A 115 -1.32 -10.30 30.11
C PRO A 115 -2.36 -10.00 31.20
N GLU A 116 -1.91 -9.33 32.26
CA GLU A 116 -2.76 -8.89 33.36
C GLU A 116 -3.86 -7.92 32.87
N GLU A 117 -5.04 -7.98 33.48
CA GLU A 117 -6.18 -7.05 33.25
C GLU A 117 -6.83 -7.11 31.86
N VAL A 118 -6.60 -8.19 31.11
CA VAL A 118 -7.22 -8.42 29.80
C VAL A 118 -8.48 -9.27 29.92
N GLN A 119 -9.58 -8.82 29.30
CA GLN A 119 -10.77 -9.65 29.13
C GLN A 119 -10.65 -10.47 27.84
N TRP A 120 -10.46 -11.78 27.99
CA TRP A 120 -10.49 -12.70 26.86
C TRP A 120 -11.93 -12.95 26.40
N ASP A 121 -12.10 -13.26 25.12
CA ASP A 121 -13.28 -13.98 24.66
C ASP A 121 -13.38 -15.33 25.41
N GLU A 122 -14.61 -15.81 25.61
CA GLU A 122 -14.87 -17.07 26.31
C GLU A 122 -15.03 -18.24 25.33
N ASP A 123 -15.40 -17.96 24.08
CA ASP A 123 -15.59 -18.97 23.04
C ASP A 123 -14.25 -19.41 22.47
N TRP A 124 -14.02 -20.71 22.27
CA TRP A 124 -12.83 -21.20 21.57
C TRP A 124 -12.99 -21.21 20.05
N GLY A 125 -14.21 -20.96 19.56
CA GLY A 125 -14.50 -20.98 18.13
C GLY A 125 -14.47 -22.39 17.56
N SER A 126 -14.62 -22.47 16.23
CA SER A 126 -14.43 -23.71 15.48
C SER A 126 -13.13 -23.67 14.69
N GLU A 127 -12.59 -24.85 14.35
CA GLU A 127 -11.41 -24.96 13.49
C GLU A 127 -11.61 -24.31 12.12
N ASP A 128 -12.83 -24.41 11.57
CA ASP A 128 -13.20 -23.77 10.30
C ASP A 128 -13.17 -22.23 10.40
N ASP A 129 -13.62 -21.65 11.52
CA ASP A 129 -13.58 -20.20 11.75
C ASP A 129 -12.14 -19.70 11.90
N GLU A 130 -11.30 -20.47 12.61
CA GLU A 130 -9.87 -20.19 12.74
C GLU A 130 -9.13 -20.21 11.41
N GLU A 131 -9.39 -21.22 10.57
CA GLU A 131 -8.77 -21.35 9.25
C GLU A 131 -9.22 -20.22 8.32
N ALA A 132 -10.53 -19.93 8.27
CA ALA A 132 -11.07 -18.83 7.46
C ALA A 132 -10.50 -17.47 7.89
N PHE A 133 -10.37 -17.24 9.20
CA PHE A 133 -9.75 -16.04 9.74
C PHE A 133 -8.29 -15.93 9.33
N ALA A 134 -7.50 -16.99 9.51
CA ALA A 134 -6.08 -17.02 9.15
C ALA A 134 -5.86 -16.80 7.64
N ALA A 135 -6.70 -17.41 6.80
CA ALA A 135 -6.63 -17.26 5.35
C ALA A 135 -6.90 -15.80 4.92
N HIS A 136 -7.93 -15.16 5.46
CA HIS A 136 -8.26 -13.78 5.16
C HIS A 136 -7.12 -12.80 5.54
N TRP A 137 -6.52 -12.96 6.72
CA TRP A 137 -5.42 -12.10 7.14
C TRP A 137 -4.11 -12.36 6.38
N THR A 138 -3.91 -13.59 5.91
CA THR A 138 -2.79 -13.92 5.01
C THR A 138 -2.94 -13.18 3.68
N GLU A 139 -4.14 -13.14 3.10
CA GLU A 139 -4.41 -12.40 1.87
C GLU A 139 -4.10 -10.89 2.03
N LEU A 140 -4.53 -10.28 3.14
CA LEU A 140 -4.28 -8.87 3.42
C LEU A 140 -2.79 -8.56 3.63
N CYS A 141 -2.04 -9.47 4.26
CA CYS A 141 -0.60 -9.34 4.47
C CYS A 141 0.17 -9.28 3.15
N PHE A 142 -0.22 -10.11 2.18
CA PHE A 142 0.42 -10.18 0.86
C PHE A 142 -0.20 -9.24 -0.20
N HIS A 143 -1.16 -8.40 0.19
CA HIS A 143 -1.77 -7.44 -0.72
C HIS A 143 -0.78 -6.32 -1.05
N THR A 144 -0.14 -6.38 -2.22
CA THR A 144 0.85 -5.37 -2.68
C THR A 144 0.19 -4.11 -3.28
N GLY A 145 -1.07 -4.23 -3.72
CA GLY A 145 -1.79 -3.15 -4.40
C GLY A 145 -1.20 -2.76 -5.75
N ARG A 146 -0.24 -3.53 -6.26
CA ARG A 146 0.58 -3.27 -7.45
C ARG A 146 0.42 -4.43 -8.44
N THR A 147 0.49 -4.15 -9.74
CA THR A 147 0.27 -5.15 -10.81
C THR A 147 1.36 -5.13 -11.89
N ASP A 148 2.38 -4.29 -11.75
CA ASP A 148 3.45 -4.06 -12.73
C ASP A 148 4.79 -4.66 -12.29
N ASP A 149 4.77 -5.76 -11.55
CA ASP A 149 5.99 -6.42 -11.04
C ASP A 149 6.79 -7.12 -12.17
N ASP A 150 6.13 -7.43 -13.29
CA ASP A 150 6.76 -8.04 -14.48
C ASP A 150 7.28 -6.99 -15.49
N GLU A 151 7.09 -5.70 -15.22
CA GLU A 151 7.54 -4.65 -16.15
C GLU A 151 9.07 -4.50 -16.16
N CYS A 152 9.64 -4.43 -17.37
CA CYS A 152 11.08 -4.40 -17.56
C CYS A 152 11.58 -2.97 -17.82
N PHE A 153 12.22 -2.35 -16.84
CA PHE A 153 12.79 -1.00 -16.99
C PHE A 153 14.27 -1.04 -17.36
N LEU A 154 14.66 -0.31 -18.40
CA LEU A 154 16.06 -0.20 -18.77
C LEU A 154 16.83 0.61 -17.72
N SER A 155 17.98 0.10 -17.30
CA SER A 155 18.96 0.89 -16.56
C SER A 155 19.95 1.51 -17.53
N GLU A 156 19.90 2.84 -17.71
CA GLU A 156 20.86 3.55 -18.57
C GLU A 156 22.31 3.21 -18.21
N THR A 157 22.63 3.19 -16.91
CA THR A 157 23.98 2.88 -16.42
C THR A 157 24.43 1.48 -16.82
N LYS A 158 23.57 0.46 -16.63
CA LYS A 158 23.93 -0.92 -16.98
C LYS A 158 23.97 -1.13 -18.49
N ALA A 159 22.99 -0.58 -19.23
CA ALA A 159 22.96 -0.62 -20.68
C ALA A 159 24.23 0.02 -21.29
N ARG A 160 24.72 1.14 -20.73
CA ARG A 160 25.99 1.74 -21.15
C ARG A 160 27.21 0.87 -20.84
N ALA A 161 27.19 0.13 -19.73
CA ALA A 161 28.30 -0.74 -19.34
C ALA A 161 28.55 -1.87 -20.35
N VAL A 162 27.49 -2.37 -20.99
CA VAL A 162 27.56 -3.37 -22.07
C VAL A 162 27.63 -2.75 -23.49
N GLY A 163 28.00 -1.47 -23.59
CA GLY A 163 28.18 -0.79 -24.88
C GLY A 163 26.90 -0.27 -25.54
N GLY A 164 25.76 -0.33 -24.85
CA GLY A 164 24.48 0.18 -25.33
C GLY A 164 24.45 1.70 -25.54
N ARG A 165 23.65 2.14 -26.51
CA ARG A 165 23.36 3.55 -26.81
C ARG A 165 21.90 3.71 -27.19
N ALA A 166 21.31 4.88 -26.92
CA ALA A 166 19.95 5.20 -27.33
C ALA A 166 19.70 4.99 -28.84
N THR A 167 20.69 5.25 -29.70
CA THR A 167 20.59 5.00 -31.16
C THR A 167 20.46 3.52 -31.51
N VAL A 168 21.11 2.64 -30.73
CA VAL A 168 20.99 1.19 -30.89
C VAL A 168 19.59 0.74 -30.47
N LEU A 169 19.10 1.24 -29.33
CA LEU A 169 17.73 1.01 -28.87
C LEU A 169 16.70 1.40 -29.94
N ALA A 170 16.80 2.62 -30.47
CA ALA A 170 15.92 3.14 -31.54
C ALA A 170 15.90 2.22 -32.76
N THR A 171 17.09 1.76 -33.19
CA THR A 171 17.23 0.95 -34.40
C THR A 171 16.71 -0.47 -34.19
N VAL A 172 17.01 -1.08 -33.04
CA VAL A 172 16.65 -2.48 -32.75
C VAL A 172 15.16 -2.63 -32.48
N LEU A 173 14.55 -1.64 -31.81
CA LEU A 173 13.15 -1.68 -31.41
C LEU A 173 12.22 -0.87 -32.33
N GLU A 174 12.78 -0.26 -33.38
CA GLU A 174 12.05 0.58 -34.34
C GLU A 174 11.23 1.71 -33.68
N LEU A 175 11.77 2.27 -32.59
CA LEU A 175 11.11 3.32 -31.80
C LEU A 175 11.35 4.70 -32.41
N ASP A 176 10.36 5.58 -32.28
CA ASP A 176 10.54 6.99 -32.64
C ASP A 176 11.47 7.72 -31.62
N PRO A 177 11.90 8.97 -31.89
CA PRO A 177 12.80 9.69 -30.98
C PRO A 177 12.25 9.92 -29.56
N GLU A 178 10.94 10.11 -29.42
CA GLU A 178 10.28 10.34 -28.12
C GLU A 178 10.21 9.03 -27.33
N GLU A 179 9.75 7.95 -27.96
CA GLU A 179 9.70 6.62 -27.37
C GLU A 179 11.09 6.11 -27.00
N THR A 180 12.07 6.31 -27.87
CA THR A 180 13.48 5.93 -27.63
C THR A 180 14.02 6.65 -26.41
N ARG A 181 13.76 7.96 -26.28
CA ARG A 181 14.20 8.74 -25.12
C ARG A 181 13.56 8.21 -23.84
N SER A 182 12.25 8.02 -23.84
CA SER A 182 11.49 7.57 -22.68
C SER A 182 11.94 6.18 -22.22
N ALA A 183 12.09 5.23 -23.14
CA ALA A 183 12.58 3.89 -22.84
C ALA A 183 14.06 3.90 -22.39
N TRP A 184 14.92 4.73 -22.99
CA TRP A 184 16.33 4.82 -22.62
C TRP A 184 16.53 5.35 -21.20
N LEU A 185 15.70 6.30 -20.76
CA LEU A 185 15.71 6.87 -19.42
C LEU A 185 14.97 6.01 -18.37
N GLY A 186 14.42 4.86 -18.79
CA GLY A 186 13.61 4.00 -17.93
C GLY A 186 12.26 4.61 -17.53
N GLU A 187 11.78 5.65 -18.22
CA GLU A 187 10.47 6.25 -17.97
C GLU A 187 9.33 5.37 -18.52
N ARG A 188 9.63 4.57 -19.54
CA ARG A 188 8.72 3.61 -20.17
C ARG A 188 9.27 2.18 -20.00
N PRO A 189 8.44 1.21 -19.59
CA PRO A 189 8.83 -0.19 -19.57
C PRO A 189 8.98 -0.74 -20.99
N LEU A 190 9.90 -1.68 -21.15
CA LEU A 190 10.05 -2.52 -22.34
C LEU A 190 9.27 -3.82 -22.17
N THR A 191 8.77 -4.38 -23.26
CA THR A 191 8.22 -5.75 -23.22
C THR A 191 9.35 -6.77 -23.10
N PRO A 192 9.10 -7.99 -22.59
CA PRO A 192 10.11 -9.05 -22.54
C PRO A 192 10.78 -9.31 -23.89
N GLU A 193 10.02 -9.26 -24.99
CA GLU A 193 10.53 -9.44 -26.35
C GLU A 193 11.47 -8.32 -26.76
N GLN A 194 11.15 -7.07 -26.41
CA GLN A 194 12.00 -5.92 -26.68
C GLN A 194 13.32 -6.01 -25.90
N VAL A 195 13.26 -6.43 -24.63
CA VAL A 195 14.47 -6.66 -23.83
C VAL A 195 15.34 -7.74 -24.45
N LEU A 196 14.75 -8.88 -24.87
CA LEU A 196 15.49 -9.96 -25.53
C LEU A 196 16.12 -9.52 -26.85
N ALA A 197 15.40 -8.73 -27.65
CA ALA A 197 15.94 -8.20 -28.91
C ALA A 197 17.14 -7.28 -28.66
N LEU A 198 17.05 -6.40 -27.67
CA LEU A 198 18.13 -5.50 -27.28
C LEU A 198 19.33 -6.25 -26.70
N ALA A 199 19.09 -7.23 -25.82
CA ALA A 199 20.10 -8.10 -25.23
C ALA A 199 20.91 -8.84 -26.31
N LYS A 200 20.21 -9.43 -27.28
CA LYS A 200 20.83 -10.09 -28.43
C LYS A 200 21.66 -9.13 -29.29
N ALA A 201 21.20 -7.90 -29.49
CA ALA A 201 21.93 -6.89 -30.27
C ALA A 201 23.20 -6.40 -29.58
N LEU A 202 23.25 -6.50 -28.24
CA LEU A 202 24.38 -6.06 -27.41
C LEU A 202 25.29 -7.21 -26.95
N ASP A 203 24.98 -8.46 -27.33
CA ASP A 203 25.67 -9.66 -26.85
C ASP A 203 25.74 -9.71 -25.30
N ALA A 204 24.61 -9.39 -24.66
CA ALA A 204 24.47 -9.28 -23.21
C ALA A 204 23.27 -10.08 -22.70
N GLU A 205 23.22 -10.37 -21.40
CA GLU A 205 22.06 -10.98 -20.75
C GLU A 205 21.00 -9.91 -20.40
N PRO A 206 19.69 -10.22 -20.45
CA PRO A 206 18.63 -9.28 -20.05
C PRO A 206 18.82 -8.62 -18.69
N ALA A 207 19.29 -9.37 -17.68
CA ALA A 207 19.52 -8.84 -16.33
C ALA A 207 20.64 -7.78 -16.26
N GLU A 208 21.55 -7.78 -17.24
CA GLU A 208 22.60 -6.78 -17.41
C GLU A 208 22.08 -5.49 -18.05
N LEU A 209 20.83 -5.46 -18.52
CA LEU A 209 20.20 -4.26 -19.08
C LEU A 209 19.20 -3.63 -18.12
N LEU A 210 18.53 -4.43 -17.30
CA LEU A 210 17.38 -3.99 -16.51
C LEU A 210 17.75 -3.40 -15.15
N GLY A 211 17.00 -2.39 -14.72
CA GLY A 211 17.07 -1.77 -13.40
C GLY A 211 15.75 -1.94 -12.62
N PRO A 212 15.71 -1.49 -11.36
CA PRO A 212 14.45 -1.38 -10.63
C PRO A 212 13.52 -0.36 -11.31
N ASP A 213 12.22 -0.48 -11.08
CA ASP A 213 11.25 0.55 -11.48
C ASP A 213 11.64 1.90 -10.86
N PRO A 214 11.93 2.92 -11.69
CA PRO A 214 12.40 4.19 -11.17
C PRO A 214 11.30 5.03 -10.50
N ALA A 215 10.02 4.73 -10.76
CA ALA A 215 8.88 5.35 -10.10
C ALA A 215 8.51 4.66 -8.77
N TYR A 216 9.15 3.55 -8.41
CA TYR A 216 8.80 2.76 -7.22
C TYR A 216 8.86 3.56 -5.91
N GLY A 217 9.83 4.46 -5.76
CA GLY A 217 9.90 5.33 -4.58
C GLY A 217 8.70 6.28 -4.44
N LEU A 218 8.14 6.73 -5.57
CA LEU A 218 6.94 7.57 -5.60
C LEU A 218 5.67 6.76 -5.36
N TRP A 219 5.65 5.51 -5.82
CA TRP A 219 4.61 4.54 -5.49
C TRP A 219 4.53 4.31 -3.98
N LEU A 220 5.67 4.00 -3.34
CA LEU A 220 5.75 3.83 -1.88
C LEU A 220 5.29 5.10 -1.14
N ARG A 221 5.62 6.28 -1.65
CA ARG A 221 5.16 7.54 -1.08
C ARG A 221 3.64 7.72 -1.18
N LEU A 222 3.02 7.31 -2.30
CA LEU A 222 1.56 7.31 -2.45
C LEU A 222 0.87 6.30 -1.53
N ALA A 223 1.56 5.25 -1.09
CA ALA A 223 1.03 4.29 -0.12
C ALA A 223 0.80 4.92 1.26
N GLU A 224 1.38 6.08 1.57
CA GLU A 224 1.14 6.74 2.85
C GLU A 224 -0.33 7.14 3.05
N PRO A 225 -0.91 6.99 4.25
CA PRO A 225 -2.36 7.15 4.43
C PRO A 225 -2.87 8.56 4.15
N ILE A 226 -1.99 9.57 4.23
CA ILE A 226 -2.31 10.96 3.84
C ILE A 226 -2.81 11.10 2.39
N PHE A 227 -2.37 10.22 1.48
CA PHE A 227 -2.83 10.23 0.10
C PHE A 227 -4.11 9.42 -0.14
N LYS A 228 -4.48 8.51 0.77
CA LYS A 228 -5.55 7.53 0.57
C LYS A 228 -6.85 8.17 0.11
N LYS A 229 -7.32 9.19 0.82
CA LYS A 229 -8.55 9.92 0.48
C LYS A 229 -8.49 10.47 -0.94
N ARG A 230 -7.40 11.13 -1.32
CA ARG A 230 -7.27 11.75 -2.64
C ARG A 230 -7.14 10.71 -3.75
N VAL A 231 -6.48 9.59 -3.49
CA VAL A 231 -6.39 8.46 -4.43
C VAL A 231 -7.78 7.88 -4.69
N VAL A 232 -8.56 7.59 -3.64
CA VAL A 232 -9.93 7.06 -3.77
C VAL A 232 -10.86 8.04 -4.50
N GLU A 233 -10.78 9.33 -4.18
CA GLU A 233 -11.53 10.38 -4.89
C GLU A 233 -11.15 10.40 -6.38
N THR A 234 -9.85 10.39 -6.69
CA THR A 234 -9.36 10.41 -8.08
C THR A 234 -9.76 9.15 -8.84
N ALA A 235 -9.70 7.98 -8.21
CA ALA A 235 -10.13 6.70 -8.76
C ALA A 235 -11.61 6.75 -9.14
N THR A 236 -12.44 7.24 -8.22
CA THR A 236 -13.88 7.43 -8.45
C THR A 236 -14.16 8.45 -9.56
N GLU A 237 -13.51 9.61 -9.52
CA GLU A 237 -13.67 10.71 -10.51
C GLU A 237 -13.26 10.26 -11.93
N ALA A 238 -12.24 9.40 -12.05
CA ALA A 238 -11.71 8.94 -13.34
C ALA A 238 -12.25 7.59 -13.80
N GLY A 239 -13.07 6.89 -13.00
CA GLY A 239 -13.53 5.53 -13.30
C GLY A 239 -12.39 4.49 -13.35
N LEU A 240 -11.36 4.67 -12.52
CA LEU A 240 -10.17 3.82 -12.43
C LEU A 240 -10.12 3.10 -11.08
N THR A 241 -9.30 2.05 -10.97
CA THR A 241 -8.96 1.45 -9.67
C THR A 241 -7.90 2.27 -8.94
N GLU A 242 -7.78 2.07 -7.62
CA GLU A 242 -6.68 2.63 -6.82
C GLU A 242 -5.31 2.23 -7.39
N THR A 243 -5.16 0.97 -7.82
CA THR A 243 -3.94 0.47 -8.48
C THR A 243 -3.57 1.36 -9.67
N GLN A 244 -4.53 1.56 -10.59
CA GLN A 244 -4.31 2.32 -11.82
C GLN A 244 -3.96 3.79 -11.51
N VAL A 245 -4.68 4.41 -10.58
CA VAL A 245 -4.40 5.80 -10.17
C VAL A 245 -3.03 5.94 -9.57
N ARG A 246 -2.63 5.05 -8.66
CA ARG A 246 -1.29 5.07 -8.04
C ARG A 246 -0.20 4.87 -9.08
N LEU A 247 -0.44 4.00 -10.06
CA LEU A 247 0.50 3.69 -11.13
C LEU A 247 0.70 4.89 -12.04
N PHE A 248 -0.38 5.48 -12.53
CA PHE A 248 -0.33 6.64 -13.41
C PHE A 248 0.24 7.86 -12.67
N ALA A 249 -0.15 8.09 -11.42
CA ALA A 249 0.32 9.24 -10.65
C ALA A 249 1.81 9.16 -10.32
N SER A 250 2.31 7.97 -9.95
CA SER A 250 3.74 7.77 -9.67
C SER A 250 4.59 7.95 -10.94
N ARG A 251 4.16 7.41 -12.09
CA ARG A 251 4.85 7.58 -13.38
C ARG A 251 4.84 9.02 -13.88
N ASP A 252 3.68 9.67 -13.86
CA ASP A 252 3.55 11.08 -14.26
C ASP A 252 4.40 11.99 -13.35
N ALA A 253 4.39 11.74 -12.04
CA ALA A 253 5.24 12.46 -11.11
C ALA A 253 6.74 12.18 -11.34
N TYR A 254 7.14 10.96 -11.71
CA TYR A 254 8.54 10.61 -12.02
C TYR A 254 9.06 11.39 -13.24
N VAL A 255 8.32 11.38 -14.34
CA VAL A 255 8.67 12.10 -15.58
C VAL A 255 8.84 13.59 -15.33
N LEU A 256 8.02 14.17 -14.44
CA LEU A 256 8.15 15.57 -14.02
C LEU A 256 9.25 15.80 -12.97
N ALA A 257 9.55 14.77 -12.17
CA ALA A 257 10.50 14.85 -11.06
C ALA A 257 11.96 14.79 -11.49
N ALA A 258 12.27 14.21 -12.65
CA ALA A 258 13.61 14.20 -13.27
C ALA A 258 14.23 15.59 -13.54
N ARG A 259 13.61 16.66 -13.02
CA ARG A 259 13.99 18.07 -13.20
C ARG A 259 14.23 18.85 -11.90
N ASP A 260 13.92 18.32 -10.69
CA ASP A 260 14.07 19.12 -9.43
C ASP A 260 13.93 18.32 -8.10
N ASP A 261 14.91 18.37 -7.18
CA ASP A 261 15.07 17.45 -6.03
C ASP A 261 14.68 18.04 -4.64
N GLY A 262 13.48 17.76 -4.13
CA GLY A 262 13.13 18.05 -2.73
C GLY A 262 11.83 17.38 -2.25
N SER A 263 11.79 16.92 -0.99
CA SER A 263 10.68 16.10 -0.44
C SER A 263 9.32 16.81 -0.40
N ALA A 264 9.28 18.09 -0.01
CA ALA A 264 8.06 18.91 -0.07
C ALA A 264 7.56 19.08 -1.52
N ARG A 265 8.49 19.14 -2.48
CA ARG A 265 8.14 19.16 -3.90
C ARG A 265 7.62 17.81 -4.36
N THR A 266 8.13 16.69 -3.84
CA THR A 266 7.64 15.34 -4.17
C THR A 266 6.17 15.17 -3.80
N GLN A 267 5.75 15.57 -2.60
CA GLN A 267 4.34 15.51 -2.21
C GLN A 267 3.46 16.37 -3.12
N GLN A 268 3.88 17.61 -3.42
CA GLN A 268 3.13 18.49 -4.30
C GLN A 268 3.02 17.90 -5.72
N LYS A 269 4.10 17.32 -6.27
CA LYS A 269 4.09 16.65 -7.58
C LYS A 269 3.10 15.50 -7.65
N LEU A 270 3.04 14.66 -6.61
CA LEU A 270 2.07 13.57 -6.52
C LEU A 270 0.62 14.09 -6.47
N LEU A 271 0.36 15.12 -5.68
CA LEU A 271 -0.96 15.74 -5.63
C LEU A 271 -1.36 16.35 -6.99
N ASP A 272 -0.42 16.98 -7.69
CA ASP A 272 -0.67 17.55 -9.02
C ASP A 272 -0.88 16.46 -10.07
N ALA A 273 -0.18 15.32 -9.98
CA ALA A 273 -0.40 14.15 -10.84
C ALA A 273 -1.81 13.58 -10.63
N LEU A 274 -2.25 13.40 -9.38
CA LEU A 274 -3.60 12.96 -9.06
C LEU A 274 -4.67 13.93 -9.61
N ARG A 275 -4.44 15.25 -9.54
CA ARG A 275 -5.35 16.25 -10.12
C ARG A 275 -5.44 16.15 -11.64
N ARG A 276 -4.32 15.91 -12.33
CA ARG A 276 -4.31 15.73 -13.80
C ARG A 276 -5.15 14.53 -14.21
N ILE A 277 -4.96 13.38 -13.56
CA ILE A 277 -5.72 12.16 -13.83
C ILE A 277 -7.23 12.41 -13.70
N ALA A 278 -7.66 13.04 -12.61
CA ALA A 278 -9.07 13.40 -12.41
C ALA A 278 -9.63 14.31 -13.53
N SER A 279 -8.83 15.27 -14.00
CA SER A 279 -9.24 16.19 -15.07
C SER A 279 -9.37 15.51 -16.44
N THR A 280 -8.59 14.47 -16.71
CA THR A 280 -8.66 13.70 -17.95
C THR A 280 -9.90 12.79 -17.97
N GLY A 281 -10.27 12.20 -16.84
CA GLY A 281 -11.48 11.38 -16.73
C GLY A 281 -12.78 12.17 -16.86
N SER A 282 -12.82 13.42 -16.37
CA SER A 282 -14.01 14.29 -16.43
C SER A 282 -14.33 14.85 -17.83
N ALA A 283 -13.44 14.67 -18.81
CA ALA A 283 -13.61 15.14 -20.18
C ALA A 283 -14.18 14.07 -21.14
N SER A 284 -14.50 12.88 -20.62
CA SER A 284 -15.03 11.71 -21.33
C SER A 284 -16.51 11.52 -21.03
#